data_AF-A0A535RFY2-F1
#
_entry.id   AF-A0A535RFY2-F1
#
_cell.length_a   1.000
_cell.length_b   1.000
_cell.length_c   1.000
_cell.angle_alpha   90.00
_cell.angle_beta   90.00
_cell.angle_gamma   90.00
#
_symmetry.space_group_name_H-M   'P 1'
#
loop_
_entity.id
_entity.type
_entity.pdbx_description
1 polymer ?
#
loop_
_entity_poly.entity_id
_entity_poly.type
_entity_poly.pdbx_seq_one_letter_code
_entity_poly.pdbx_strand_id
1 'polypeptide(L)'
;MATLAQRRRAPRNEKPLTERRLGRWLRIYIPILLFIFITLFPFYWMAITSIKSDQELLDHNQNPMFVIVPTLYHYQYLFFETHFTQWLAN
;
A
#
# COMPACT_ATOMS: atom_id res chain seq x y z
N MET A 1 -43.91 -29.76 -49.13
CA MET A 1 -43.58 -30.62 -47.96
C MET A 1 -42.59 -29.88 -47.08
N ALA A 2 -42.92 -29.82 -45.80
CA ALA A 2 -42.46 -28.90 -44.78
C ALA A 2 -40.92 -28.75 -44.73
N THR A 3 -40.42 -27.54 -44.91
CA THR A 3 -40.14 -26.56 -43.84
C THR A 3 -38.73 -26.78 -43.28
N LEU A 4 -37.83 -25.97 -43.80
CA LEU A 4 -36.52 -25.62 -43.27
C LEU A 4 -36.61 -25.56 -41.73
N ALA A 5 -35.95 -26.53 -41.08
CA ALA A 5 -35.77 -26.57 -39.65
C ALA A 5 -35.02 -25.30 -39.21
N GLN A 6 -35.79 -24.27 -38.91
CA GLN A 6 -35.34 -23.00 -38.39
C GLN A 6 -34.72 -23.26 -37.03
N ARG A 7 -33.40 -23.46 -37.04
CA ARG A 7 -32.55 -23.60 -35.86
C ARG A 7 -32.68 -22.31 -35.05
N ARG A 8 -33.65 -22.26 -34.13
CA ARG A 8 -33.79 -21.17 -33.15
C ARG A 8 -32.51 -21.13 -32.34
N ARG A 9 -31.55 -20.31 -32.75
CA ARG A 9 -30.42 -19.94 -31.90
C ARG A 9 -31.01 -19.06 -30.80
N ALA A 10 -30.95 -19.54 -29.57
CA ALA A 10 -31.31 -18.74 -28.40
C ALA A 10 -30.53 -17.40 -28.42
N PRO A 11 -31.13 -16.29 -27.99
CA PRO A 11 -30.41 -15.03 -27.90
C PRO A 11 -29.25 -15.22 -26.93
N ARG A 12 -28.02 -15.07 -27.46
CA ARG A 12 -26.81 -15.14 -26.65
C ARG A 12 -26.85 -13.94 -25.72
N ASN A 13 -27.10 -14.17 -24.44
CA ASN A 13 -27.08 -13.14 -23.42
C ASN A 13 -25.62 -12.75 -23.13
N GLU A 14 -25.08 -11.92 -24.02
CA GLU A 14 -23.72 -11.39 -23.91
C GLU A 14 -23.74 -10.28 -22.87
N LYS A 15 -23.48 -10.62 -21.60
CA LYS A 15 -23.17 -9.61 -20.57
C LYS A 15 -22.14 -8.63 -21.16
N PRO A 16 -22.39 -7.31 -21.13
CA PRO A 16 -21.58 -6.33 -21.85
C PRO A 16 -20.12 -6.51 -21.47
N LEU A 17 -19.21 -6.39 -22.44
CA LEU A 17 -17.77 -6.63 -22.26
C LEU A 17 -17.19 -5.86 -21.06
N THR A 18 -17.79 -4.71 -20.75
CA THR A 18 -17.54 -3.85 -19.60
C THR A 18 -17.75 -4.57 -18.25
N GLU A 19 -18.86 -5.29 -18.03
CA GLU A 19 -19.13 -6.05 -16.79
C GLU A 19 -18.07 -7.13 -16.53
N ARG A 20 -17.64 -7.82 -17.60
CA ARG A 20 -16.62 -8.88 -17.51
C ARG A 20 -15.24 -8.34 -17.17
N ARG A 21 -14.91 -7.15 -17.66
CA ARG A 21 -13.64 -6.47 -17.38
C ARG A 21 -13.64 -5.83 -15.99
N LEU A 22 -14.68 -5.08 -15.63
CA LEU A 22 -14.81 -4.47 -14.30
C LEU A 22 -14.80 -5.49 -13.16
N GLY A 23 -15.52 -6.61 -13.31
CA GLY A 23 -15.53 -7.66 -12.29
C GLY A 23 -14.16 -8.31 -12.08
N ARG A 24 -13.33 -8.39 -13.13
CA ARG A 24 -11.94 -8.87 -13.03
C ARG A 24 -11.02 -7.84 -12.39
N TRP A 25 -11.19 -6.56 -12.74
CA TRP A 25 -10.38 -5.49 -12.15
C TRP A 25 -10.63 -5.38 -10.64
N LEU A 26 -11.88 -5.40 -10.21
CA LEU A 26 -12.22 -5.34 -8.78
C LEU A 26 -11.64 -6.53 -7.99
N ARG A 27 -11.70 -7.75 -8.54
CA ARG A 27 -11.21 -8.96 -7.84
C ARG A 27 -9.70 -9.07 -7.77
N ILE A 28 -8.97 -8.39 -8.64
CA ILE A 28 -7.50 -8.49 -8.70
C ILE A 28 -6.89 -7.24 -8.06
N TYR A 29 -7.26 -6.05 -8.49
CA TYR A 29 -6.58 -4.82 -8.07
C TYR A 29 -6.98 -4.35 -6.68
N ILE A 30 -8.22 -4.56 -6.23
CA ILE A 30 -8.61 -4.20 -4.85
C ILE A 30 -7.79 -4.99 -3.82
N PRO A 31 -7.73 -6.34 -3.85
CA PRO A 31 -6.95 -7.07 -2.86
C PRO A 31 -5.44 -6.79 -2.98
N ILE A 32 -4.92 -6.54 -4.19
CA ILE A 32 -3.52 -6.12 -4.37
C ILE A 32 -3.27 -4.74 -3.73
N LEU A 33 -4.15 -3.76 -3.98
CA LEU A 33 -4.00 -2.42 -3.40
C LEU A 33 -4.11 -2.48 -1.87
N LEU A 34 -5.05 -3.26 -1.34
CA LEU A 34 -5.21 -3.49 0.08
C LEU A 34 -3.97 -4.15 0.68
N PHE A 35 -3.43 -5.18 0.02
CA PHE A 35 -2.20 -5.84 0.42
C PHE A 35 -1.05 -4.84 0.47
N ILE A 36 -0.84 -4.07 -0.60
CA ILE A 36 0.20 -3.03 -0.67
C ILE A 36 0.02 -2.01 0.44
N PHE A 37 -1.20 -1.54 0.70
CA PHE A 37 -1.49 -0.57 1.74
C PHE A 37 -1.14 -1.10 3.13
N ILE A 38 -1.59 -2.31 3.46
CA ILE A 38 -1.29 -2.96 4.75
C ILE A 38 0.21 -3.22 4.89
N THR A 39 0.87 -3.68 3.82
CA THR A 39 2.31 -3.95 3.82
C THR A 39 3.13 -2.66 3.94
N LEU A 40 2.74 -1.57 3.28
CA LEU A 40 3.44 -0.29 3.36
C LEU A 40 3.21 0.44 4.68
N PHE A 41 2.05 0.24 5.32
CA PHE A 41 1.70 0.90 6.58
C PHE A 41 2.81 0.87 7.65
N PRO A 42 3.39 -0.29 8.04
CA PRO A 42 4.46 -0.32 9.05
C PRO A 42 5.73 0.38 8.59
N PHE A 43 6.08 0.35 7.31
CA PHE A 43 7.27 1.05 6.79
C PHE A 43 7.07 2.56 6.74
N TYR A 44 5.88 3.01 6.32
CA TYR A 44 5.50 4.42 6.38
C TYR A 44 5.58 4.94 7.81
N TRP A 45 4.99 4.21 8.75
CA TRP A 45 5.03 4.56 10.16
C TRP A 45 6.46 4.61 10.70
N MET A 46 7.26 3.58 10.42
CA MET A 46 8.67 3.52 10.85
C MET A 46 9.46 4.72 10.34
N ALA A 47 9.32 5.08 9.07
CA ALA A 47 10.00 6.21 8.46
C ALA A 47 9.56 7.56 9.05
N ILE A 48 8.26 7.72 9.35
CA ILE A 48 7.73 8.92 10.00
C ILE A 48 8.26 9.04 11.43
N THR A 49 8.31 7.95 12.18
CA THR A 49 8.82 7.96 13.56
C THR A 49 10.33 8.15 13.65
N SER A 50 11.11 7.70 12.65
CA SER A 50 12.58 7.81 12.67
C SER A 50 13.10 9.22 12.43
N ILE A 51 12.27 10.11 11.89
CA ILE A 51 12.59 11.53 11.69
C ILE A 51 11.93 12.42 12.76
N LYS A 52 11.20 11.85 13.72
CA LYS A 52 10.52 12.59 14.79
C LYS A 52 11.53 12.95 15.88
N SER A 53 11.48 14.20 16.37
CA SER A 53 12.36 14.63 17.47
C SER A 53 12.01 13.97 18.80
N ASP A 54 12.98 13.85 19.72
CA ASP A 54 12.77 13.25 21.05
C ASP A 54 11.66 13.95 21.83
N GLN A 55 11.58 15.28 21.73
CA GLN A 55 10.55 16.08 22.39
C GLN A 55 9.15 15.72 21.87
N GLU A 56 9.02 15.44 20.57
CA GLU A 56 7.76 15.10 19.93
C GLU A 56 7.38 13.62 20.13
N LEU A 57 8.36 12.74 20.42
CA LEU A 57 8.12 11.36 20.84
C LEU A 57 7.65 11.26 22.30
N LEU A 58 8.11 12.17 23.16
CA LEU A 58 7.76 12.22 24.58
C LEU A 58 6.47 13.00 24.86
N ASP A 59 6.04 13.86 23.92
CA ASP A 59 4.77 14.58 24.02
C ASP A 59 3.59 13.70 23.61
N HIS A 60 2.78 13.32 24.61
CA HIS A 60 1.60 12.46 24.44
C HIS A 60 0.40 13.20 23.84
N ASN A 61 0.45 14.53 23.73
CA ASN A 61 -0.63 15.34 23.17
C ASN A 61 -0.58 15.42 21.63
N GLN A 62 0.49 14.89 21.00
CA GLN A 62 0.67 14.97 19.56
C GLN A 62 0.09 13.74 18.85
N ASN A 63 -0.50 13.97 17.67
CA ASN A 63 -0.95 12.88 16.81
C ASN A 63 0.27 12.12 16.29
N PRO A 64 0.38 10.80 16.57
CA PRO A 64 1.58 10.05 16.23
C PRO A 64 1.69 9.74 14.72
N MET A 65 0.64 9.97 13.93
CA MET A 65 0.62 9.77 12.47
C MET A 65 1.32 10.88 11.66
N PHE A 66 1.65 12.02 12.29
CA PHE A 66 2.23 13.18 11.63
C PHE A 66 3.50 13.67 12.35
N VAL A 67 4.39 14.32 11.59
CA VAL A 67 5.63 14.94 12.09
C VAL A 67 5.44 16.44 12.14
N ILE A 68 5.80 17.06 13.26
CA ILE A 68 5.71 18.51 13.47
C ILE A 68 7.10 19.12 13.45
N VAL A 69 8.06 18.47 14.12
CA VAL A 69 9.45 18.91 14.22
C VAL A 69 10.35 17.81 13.67
N PRO A 70 10.57 17.79 12.34
CA PRO A 70 11.43 16.80 11.72
C PRO A 70 12.89 17.04 12.11
N THR A 71 13.61 15.97 12.45
CA THR A 71 15.03 15.97 12.76
C THR A 71 15.75 14.80 12.09
N LEU A 72 17.03 15.00 11.79
CA LEU A 72 17.94 13.94 11.35
C LEU A 72 19.05 13.67 12.38
N TYR A 73 18.91 14.25 13.57
CA TYR A 73 19.90 14.14 14.64
C TYR A 73 20.19 12.67 14.99
N HIS A 74 19.17 11.81 15.07
CA HIS A 74 19.35 10.40 15.39
C HIS A 74 20.21 9.65 14.36
N TYR A 75 20.07 9.99 13.08
CA TYR A 75 20.90 9.41 12.02
C TYR A 75 22.34 9.92 12.13
N GLN A 76 22.53 11.23 12.33
CA GLN A 76 23.87 11.81 12.51
C GLN A 76 24.57 11.19 13.72
N TYR A 77 23.87 11.10 14.84
CA TYR A 77 24.36 10.46 16.06
C TYR A 77 24.74 9.01 15.80
N LEU A 78 23.88 8.21 15.17
CA LEU A 78 24.16 6.82 14.86
C LEU A 78 25.43 6.67 14.00
N PHE A 79 25.58 7.44 12.92
CA PHE A 79 26.71 7.27 12.00
C PHE A 79 28.03 7.85 12.50
N PHE A 80 28.01 8.96 13.25
CA PHE A 80 29.22 9.71 13.60
C PHE A 80 29.57 9.64 15.08
N GLU A 81 28.59 9.48 15.96
CA GLU A 81 28.78 9.48 17.41
C GLU A 81 28.73 8.07 18.02
N THR A 82 28.54 7.02 17.21
CA THR A 82 28.55 5.62 17.67
C THR A 82 29.44 4.72 16.82
N HIS A 83 29.75 3.52 17.33
CA HIS A 83 30.48 2.48 16.60
C HIS A 83 29.66 1.78 15.49
N PHE A 84 28.46 2.27 15.18
CA PHE A 84 27.57 1.63 14.20
C PHE A 84 28.22 1.45 12.83
N THR A 85 28.98 2.43 12.33
CA THR A 85 29.65 2.33 11.02
C THR A 85 30.73 1.24 10.99
N GLN A 86 31.44 1.06 12.10
CA GLN A 86 32.43 -0.01 12.24
C GLN A 86 31.75 -1.37 12.31
N TRP A 87 30.65 -1.49 13.05
CA TRP A 87 29.85 -2.71 13.12
C TRP A 87 29.24 -3.08 11.75
N LEU A 88 28.71 -2.12 11.00
CA LEU A 88 28.10 -2.33 9.69
C LEU A 88 29.09 -2.90 8.66
N ALA A 89 30.38 -2.63 8.84
CA ALA A 89 31.45 -3.07 7.94
C ALA A 89 32.12 -4.39 8.34
N ASN A 90 31.80 -4.94 9.53
CA ASN A 90 32.31 -6.23 10.01
C ASN A 90 31.44 -7.40 9.52
#